data_AF-A0A7S2P699-F1
#
_entry.id   AF-A0A7S2P699-F1
#
_cell.length_a   1.000
_cell.length_b   1.000
_cell.length_c   1.000
_cell.angle_alpha   90.00
_cell.angle_beta   90.00
_cell.angle_gamma   90.00
#
_symmetry.space_group_name_H-M   'P 1'
#
loop_
_entity.id
_entity.type
_entity.pdbx_description
1 polymer ?
#
loop_
_entity_poly.entity_id
_entity_poly.type
_entity_poly.pdbx_seq_one_letter_code
_entity_poly.pdbx_strand_id
1 'polypeptide(L)'
;GLAGGRRLRRREVARARAERLVSGLLDKLAAKPAPKPASSCSITVDKAFTMYNSLLTALTAPRVQKDMSELFRKHRPSDAGFTEPYRRLTFPVLDKAFKRFGLPTASEDLAGALTALGAFYAEPGAQALASAVDEAMLFGGERVPAKTKASKSGLQVIVGALRAQLAAFSQSDFNAKVLELQAAATAAEKAEEFFHLQGRTELALRVQEEVLPRFGLEGSRRGVHVLLAQCSQYMAVPQVTALLDAINIQLGMGPRARDLFQERMGNFVSMDFGAPAEASV
;
A
#
# COMPACT_ATOMS: atom_id res chain seq x y z
N GLY A 1 8.99 -29.32 -17.79
CA GLY A 1 8.60 -29.84 -16.46
C GLY A 1 9.53 -29.44 -15.31
N LEU A 2 10.85 -29.65 -15.41
CA LEU A 2 11.75 -29.64 -14.23
C LEU A 2 12.29 -28.26 -13.77
N ALA A 3 12.11 -27.20 -14.56
CA ALA A 3 12.59 -25.86 -14.21
C ALA A 3 11.65 -25.09 -13.25
N GLY A 4 10.35 -25.39 -13.25
CA GLY A 4 9.36 -24.73 -12.39
C GLY A 4 9.50 -25.08 -10.91
N GLY A 5 9.77 -26.35 -10.59
CA GLY A 5 9.87 -26.83 -9.20
C GLY A 5 11.02 -26.19 -8.40
N ARG A 6 12.12 -25.82 -9.06
CA ARG A 6 13.26 -25.15 -8.40
C ARG A 6 12.97 -23.70 -8.01
N ARG A 7 12.10 -23.00 -8.76
CA ARG A 7 11.69 -21.62 -8.42
C ARG A 7 10.67 -21.60 -7.27
N LEU A 8 9.75 -22.56 -7.24
CA LEU A 8 8.75 -22.69 -6.18
C LEU A 8 9.42 -22.97 -4.82
N ARG A 9 10.33 -23.94 -4.77
CA ARG A 9 11.08 -24.28 -3.53
C ARG A 9 11.92 -23.11 -3.00
N ARG A 10 12.52 -22.30 -3.88
CA ARG A 10 13.28 -21.11 -3.45
C ARG A 10 12.38 -20.04 -2.82
N ARG A 11 11.14 -19.88 -3.30
CA ARG A 11 10.15 -18.96 -2.73
C ARG A 11 9.68 -19.41 -1.35
N GLU A 12 9.37 -20.71 -1.19
CA GLU A 12 8.96 -21.28 0.10
C GLU A 12 10.05 -21.15 1.15
N VAL A 13 11.31 -21.41 0.80
CA VAL A 13 12.46 -21.26 1.71
C VAL A 13 12.66 -19.79 2.11
N ALA A 14 12.51 -18.84 1.18
CA ALA A 14 12.62 -17.42 1.49
C ALA A 14 11.48 -16.94 2.41
N ARG A 15 10.25 -17.39 2.16
CA ARG A 15 9.08 -17.11 3.01
C ARG A 15 9.24 -17.67 4.42
N ALA A 16 9.59 -18.95 4.55
CA ALA A 16 9.80 -19.58 5.85
C ALA A 16 10.94 -18.91 6.65
N ARG A 17 11.97 -18.40 5.97
CA ARG A 17 13.05 -17.64 6.62
C ARG A 17 12.58 -16.26 7.09
N ALA A 18 11.75 -15.58 6.32
CA ALA A 18 11.15 -14.31 6.72
C ALA A 18 10.20 -14.48 7.91
N GLU A 19 9.35 -15.51 7.88
CA GLU A 19 8.43 -15.83 8.99
C GLU A 19 9.18 -16.14 10.29
N ARG A 20 10.31 -16.88 10.23
CA ARG A 20 11.16 -17.11 11.41
C ARG A 20 11.84 -15.85 11.94
N LEU A 21 12.24 -14.93 11.05
CA LEU A 21 12.85 -13.66 11.48
C LEU A 21 11.83 -12.76 12.16
N VAL A 22 10.60 -12.70 11.63
CA VAL A 22 9.49 -11.96 12.23
C VAL A 22 9.12 -12.58 13.58
N SER A 23 8.93 -13.90 13.66
CA SER A 23 8.64 -14.59 14.93
C SER A 23 9.75 -14.35 15.96
N GLY A 24 11.02 -14.51 15.58
CA GLY A 24 12.14 -14.29 16.50
C GLY A 24 12.32 -12.83 16.95
N LEU A 25 11.88 -11.86 16.14
CA LEU A 25 11.81 -10.46 16.57
C LEU A 25 10.66 -10.23 17.55
N LEU A 26 9.49 -10.81 17.29
CA LEU A 26 8.33 -10.74 18.19
C LEU A 26 8.61 -11.42 19.54
N ASP A 27 9.25 -12.59 19.53
CA ASP A 27 9.62 -13.33 20.75
C ASP A 27 10.66 -12.55 21.58
N LYS A 28 11.63 -11.89 20.94
CA LYS A 28 12.59 -11.02 21.62
C LYS A 28 11.97 -9.75 22.18
N LEU A 29 10.90 -9.24 21.55
CA LEU A 29 10.11 -8.14 22.09
C LEU A 29 9.20 -8.61 23.24
N ALA A 30 8.74 -9.86 23.21
CA ALA A 30 7.87 -10.47 24.23
C ALA A 30 8.62 -10.98 25.47
N ALA A 31 9.93 -11.22 25.41
CA ALA A 31 10.74 -11.70 26.54
C ALA A 31 10.93 -10.68 27.69
N LYS A 32 10.40 -9.46 27.55
CA LYS A 32 10.31 -8.48 28.65
C LYS A 32 9.10 -8.86 29.53
N PRO A 33 9.24 -9.00 30.86
CA PRO A 33 8.15 -9.44 31.74
C PRO A 33 6.90 -8.59 31.48
N ALA A 34 5.78 -9.28 31.23
CA ALA A 34 4.53 -8.66 30.81
C ALA A 34 4.17 -7.52 31.79
N PRO A 35 4.13 -6.25 31.33
CA PRO A 35 3.67 -5.17 32.17
C PRO A 35 2.26 -5.49 32.65
N LYS A 36 1.98 -5.20 33.93
CA LYS A 36 0.65 -5.28 34.54
C LYS A 36 -0.37 -4.72 33.54
N PRO A 37 -1.47 -5.43 33.20
CA PRO A 37 -2.36 -5.02 32.12
C PRO A 37 -2.80 -3.59 32.37
N ALA A 38 -2.24 -2.67 31.60
CA ALA A 38 -2.62 -1.27 31.65
C ALA A 38 -4.12 -1.23 31.35
N SER A 39 -4.87 -0.45 32.13
CA SER A 39 -6.31 -0.24 31.96
C SER A 39 -6.67 -0.21 30.48
N SER A 40 -7.59 -1.09 30.06
CA SER A 40 -7.96 -1.35 28.66
C SER A 40 -8.21 -0.05 27.90
N CYS A 41 -7.17 0.50 27.27
CA CYS A 41 -7.29 1.69 26.46
C CYS A 41 -7.78 1.24 25.09
N SER A 42 -9.08 1.33 24.84
CA SER A 42 -9.64 1.10 23.51
C SER A 42 -9.78 2.44 22.77
N ILE A 43 -9.27 2.48 21.55
CA ILE A 43 -9.45 3.60 20.63
C ILE A 43 -10.65 3.30 19.73
N THR A 44 -11.48 4.32 19.45
CA THR A 44 -12.57 4.16 18.48
C THR A 44 -12.01 4.02 17.06
N VAL A 45 -12.76 3.36 16.17
CA VAL A 45 -12.37 3.14 14.77
C VAL A 45 -12.01 4.45 14.06
N ASP A 46 -12.85 5.49 14.17
CA ASP A 46 -12.60 6.79 13.53
C ASP A 46 -11.32 7.47 14.02
N LYS A 47 -11.04 7.35 15.32
CA LYS A 47 -9.80 7.88 15.91
C LYS A 47 -8.58 7.10 15.41
N ALA A 48 -8.69 5.79 15.23
CA ALA A 48 -7.64 4.98 14.66
C ALA A 48 -7.36 5.35 13.20
N PHE A 49 -8.39 5.52 12.36
CA PHE A 49 -8.22 6.03 10.98
C PHE A 49 -7.53 7.40 10.96
N THR A 50 -7.96 8.32 11.81
CA THR A 50 -7.36 9.65 11.92
C THR A 50 -5.89 9.56 12.34
N MET A 51 -5.57 8.69 13.29
CA MET A 51 -4.21 8.45 13.75
C MET A 51 -3.33 7.89 12.62
N TYR A 52 -3.80 6.88 11.90
CA TYR A 52 -3.03 6.27 10.81
C TYR A 52 -2.82 7.23 9.63
N ASN A 53 -3.80 8.06 9.28
CA ASN A 53 -3.61 9.13 8.30
C ASN A 53 -2.57 10.15 8.76
N SER A 54 -2.59 10.51 10.05
CA SER A 54 -1.55 11.38 10.64
C SER A 54 -0.18 10.73 10.62
N LEU A 55 -0.08 9.42 10.88
CA LEU A 55 1.17 8.66 10.79
C LEU A 55 1.69 8.63 9.36
N LEU A 56 0.84 8.29 8.40
CA LEU A 56 1.19 8.27 6.99
C LEU A 56 1.73 9.63 6.54
N THR A 57 1.04 10.72 6.89
CA THR A 57 1.48 12.09 6.57
C THR A 57 2.85 12.41 7.19
N ALA A 58 3.06 12.05 8.46
CA ALA A 58 4.31 12.34 9.15
C ALA A 58 5.48 11.49 8.63
N LEU A 59 5.24 10.21 8.36
CA LEU A 59 6.24 9.28 7.84
C LEU A 59 6.61 9.62 6.39
N THR A 60 5.67 10.10 5.59
CA THR A 60 5.92 10.55 4.21
C THR A 60 6.51 11.96 4.13
N ALA A 61 6.72 12.65 5.25
CA ALA A 61 7.33 13.97 5.26
C ALA A 61 8.74 13.93 4.62
N PRO A 62 9.11 14.92 3.77
CA PRO A 62 10.36 14.88 3.00
C PRO A 62 11.62 14.66 3.82
N ARG A 63 11.67 15.22 5.04
CA ARG A 63 12.79 15.06 5.97
C ARG A 63 12.92 13.61 6.47
N VAL A 64 11.83 13.03 6.96
CA VAL A 64 11.80 11.65 7.47
C VAL A 64 12.17 10.67 6.35
N GLN A 65 11.57 10.85 5.16
CA GLN A 65 11.87 10.03 3.99
C GLN A 65 13.33 10.14 3.54
N LYS A 66 13.93 11.34 3.60
CA LYS A 66 15.36 11.54 3.31
C LYS A 66 16.23 10.78 4.31
N ASP A 67 15.97 10.92 5.61
CA ASP A 67 16.78 10.29 6.66
C ASP A 67 16.65 8.76 6.61
N MET A 68 15.44 8.24 6.34
CA MET A 68 15.20 6.83 6.08
C MET A 68 15.96 6.35 4.84
N SER A 69 15.90 7.09 3.73
CA SER A 69 16.70 6.79 2.53
C SER A 69 18.19 6.69 2.82
N GLU A 70 18.74 7.63 3.59
CA GLU A 70 20.14 7.59 3.97
C GLU A 70 20.48 6.37 4.83
N LEU A 71 19.58 5.98 5.74
CA LEU A 71 19.72 4.76 6.54
C LEU A 71 19.74 3.51 5.67
N PHE A 72 18.75 3.32 4.79
CA PHE A 72 18.67 2.16 3.88
C PHE A 72 19.83 2.10 2.88
N ARG A 73 20.43 3.24 2.53
CA ARG A 73 21.63 3.29 1.69
C ARG A 73 22.88 2.80 2.44
N LYS A 74 22.98 3.10 3.74
CA LYS A 74 24.15 2.75 4.58
C LYS A 74 24.06 1.33 5.15
N HIS A 75 22.85 0.86 5.41
CA HIS A 75 22.59 -0.38 6.14
C HIS A 75 21.48 -1.18 5.48
N ARG A 76 21.66 -2.50 5.37
CA ARG A 76 20.57 -3.42 5.05
C ARG A 76 19.72 -3.65 6.30
N PRO A 77 18.40 -3.92 6.17
CA PRO A 77 17.55 -4.27 7.32
C PRO A 77 18.05 -5.44 8.16
N SER A 78 18.84 -6.34 7.57
CA SER A 78 19.47 -7.48 8.24
C SER A 78 20.72 -7.14 9.05
N ASP A 79 21.27 -5.94 8.89
CA ASP A 79 22.54 -5.57 9.51
C ASP A 79 22.31 -5.24 11.00
N ALA A 80 23.23 -5.67 11.86
CA ALA A 80 23.15 -5.41 13.30
C ALA A 80 23.10 -3.89 13.63
N GLY A 81 23.67 -3.05 12.77
CA GLY A 81 23.66 -1.60 12.89
C GLY A 81 22.40 -0.90 12.37
N PHE A 82 21.42 -1.62 11.80
CA PHE A 82 20.22 -1.01 11.22
C PHE A 82 19.17 -0.66 12.27
N THR A 83 18.92 -1.56 13.22
CA THR A 83 17.78 -1.51 14.13
C THR A 83 17.73 -0.23 14.97
N GLU A 84 18.85 0.16 15.56
CA GLU A 84 18.88 1.31 16.48
C GLU A 84 18.69 2.66 15.76
N PRO A 85 19.40 2.97 14.65
CA PRO A 85 19.10 4.14 13.84
C PRO A 85 17.66 4.16 13.30
N TYR A 86 17.13 2.99 12.89
CA TYR A 86 15.75 2.89 12.40
C TYR A 86 14.75 3.28 13.48
N ARG A 87 14.92 2.76 14.71
CA ARG A 87 14.07 3.11 15.86
C ARG A 87 14.16 4.60 16.16
N ARG A 88 15.35 5.21 16.15
CA ARG A 88 15.52 6.66 16.38
C ARG A 88 14.78 7.53 15.37
N LEU A 89 14.64 7.06 14.12
CA LEU A 89 13.89 7.78 13.08
C LEU A 89 12.37 7.59 13.22
N THR A 90 11.94 6.37 13.52
CA THR A 90 10.53 5.99 13.46
C THR A 90 9.78 6.19 14.77
N PHE A 91 10.40 5.87 15.91
CA PHE A 91 9.74 5.88 17.21
C PHE A 91 9.26 7.27 17.63
N PRO A 92 10.00 8.38 17.42
CA PRO A 92 9.48 9.70 17.75
C PRO A 92 8.20 10.07 16.99
N VAL A 93 8.05 9.59 15.74
CA VAL A 93 6.84 9.80 14.94
C VAL A 93 5.69 8.95 15.47
N LEU A 94 5.95 7.67 15.76
CA LEU A 94 4.97 6.74 16.33
C LEU A 94 4.51 7.18 17.72
N ASP A 95 5.44 7.47 18.63
CA ASP A 95 5.16 7.89 20.00
C ASP A 95 4.33 9.17 20.04
N LYS A 96 4.65 10.15 19.19
CA LYS A 96 3.87 11.39 19.08
C LYS A 96 2.44 11.11 18.62
N ALA A 97 2.25 10.21 17.65
CA ALA A 97 0.93 9.83 17.20
C ALA A 97 0.18 9.06 18.29
N PHE A 98 0.75 7.97 18.82
CA PHE A 98 0.10 7.13 19.82
C PHE A 98 -0.31 7.92 21.07
N LYS A 99 0.61 8.76 21.60
CA LYS A 99 0.32 9.64 22.74
C LYS A 99 -0.84 10.61 22.47
N ARG A 100 -0.95 11.15 21.25
CA ARG A 100 -2.05 12.07 20.87
C ARG A 100 -3.42 11.38 20.93
N PHE A 101 -3.48 10.07 20.73
CA PHE A 101 -4.72 9.29 20.74
C PHE A 101 -4.91 8.46 22.01
N GLY A 102 -4.10 8.71 23.05
CA GLY A 102 -4.19 8.05 24.35
C GLY A 102 -3.64 6.62 24.37
N LEU A 103 -2.95 6.18 23.32
CA LEU A 103 -2.32 4.85 23.26
C LEU A 103 -0.96 4.86 23.99
N PRO A 104 -0.50 3.71 24.50
CA PRO A 104 0.88 3.54 24.95
C PRO A 104 1.86 3.97 23.85
N THR A 105 2.98 4.59 24.21
CA THR A 105 3.98 4.95 23.21
C THR A 105 4.62 3.68 22.63
N ALA A 106 5.02 3.72 21.36
CA ALA A 106 5.62 2.57 20.68
C ALA A 106 6.99 2.20 21.28
N SER A 107 7.70 3.17 21.85
CA SER A 107 8.96 2.94 22.57
C SER A 107 8.78 2.26 23.93
N GLU A 108 7.65 2.45 24.59
CA GLU A 108 7.34 1.85 25.90
C GLU A 108 6.66 0.48 25.77
N ASP A 109 5.57 0.40 24.98
CA ASP A 109 4.72 -0.78 24.87
C ASP A 109 4.02 -0.86 23.50
N LEU A 110 4.79 -1.19 22.46
CA LEU A 110 4.25 -1.41 21.12
C LEU A 110 3.20 -2.53 21.08
N ALA A 111 3.37 -3.59 21.88
CA ALA A 111 2.43 -4.73 21.89
C ALA A 111 1.06 -4.31 22.44
N GLY A 112 1.05 -3.56 23.54
CA GLY A 112 -0.18 -2.97 24.10
C GLY A 112 -0.85 -1.99 23.14
N ALA A 113 -0.08 -1.14 22.47
CA ALA A 113 -0.61 -0.23 21.46
C ALA A 113 -1.25 -0.97 20.26
N LEU A 114 -0.63 -2.04 19.77
CA LEU A 114 -1.19 -2.86 18.68
C LEU A 114 -2.44 -3.63 19.11
N THR A 115 -2.48 -4.10 20.36
CA THR A 115 -3.66 -4.78 20.92
C THR A 115 -4.84 -3.83 21.04
N ALA A 116 -4.59 -2.58 21.47
CA ALA A 116 -5.62 -1.52 21.51
C ALA A 116 -6.20 -1.18 20.12
N LEU A 117 -5.44 -1.44 19.05
CA LEU A 117 -5.85 -1.26 17.66
C LEU A 117 -6.54 -2.49 17.05
N GLY A 118 -6.74 -3.57 17.80
CA GLY A 118 -7.29 -4.83 17.28
C GLY A 118 -8.63 -4.67 16.57
N ALA A 119 -9.55 -3.88 17.15
CA ALA A 119 -10.84 -3.59 16.52
C ALA A 119 -10.70 -2.82 15.20
N PHE A 120 -9.74 -1.88 15.12
CA PHE A 120 -9.46 -1.16 13.88
C PHE A 120 -8.99 -2.08 12.77
N TYR A 121 -8.10 -3.04 13.05
CA TYR A 121 -7.63 -3.96 12.01
C TYR A 121 -8.70 -4.91 11.45
N ALA A 122 -9.82 -5.08 12.16
CA ALA A 122 -10.97 -5.83 11.64
C ALA A 122 -11.80 -5.03 10.62
N GLU A 123 -11.60 -3.71 10.53
CA GLU A 123 -12.40 -2.83 9.68
C GLU A 123 -11.97 -2.87 8.20
N PRO A 124 -12.93 -2.88 7.26
CA PRO A 124 -12.65 -2.71 5.85
C PRO A 124 -11.83 -1.43 5.59
N GLY A 125 -10.74 -1.55 4.82
CA GLY A 125 -9.86 -0.42 4.49
C GLY A 125 -8.76 -0.13 5.52
N ALA A 126 -8.88 -0.60 6.78
CA ALA A 126 -7.81 -0.47 7.77
C ALA A 126 -6.52 -1.15 7.30
N GLN A 127 -6.65 -2.31 6.64
CA GLN A 127 -5.51 -3.05 6.08
C GLN A 127 -4.76 -2.25 5.00
N ALA A 128 -5.48 -1.51 4.15
CA ALA A 128 -4.88 -0.68 3.11
C ALA A 128 -4.08 0.47 3.73
N LEU A 129 -4.64 1.10 4.75
CA LEU A 129 -4.00 2.22 5.44
C LEU A 129 -2.82 1.76 6.30
N ALA A 130 -2.94 0.64 7.00
CA ALA A 130 -1.84 0.02 7.73
C ALA A 130 -0.69 -0.37 6.77
N SER A 131 -1.03 -0.97 5.63
CA SER A 131 -0.05 -1.29 4.58
C SER A 131 0.64 -0.02 4.05
N ALA A 132 -0.09 1.08 3.87
CA ALA A 132 0.51 2.35 3.45
C ALA A 132 1.49 2.93 4.48
N VAL A 133 1.19 2.80 5.78
CA VAL A 133 2.10 3.19 6.87
C VAL A 133 3.32 2.29 6.91
N ASP A 134 3.14 0.96 6.89
CA ASP A 134 4.24 -0.01 6.82
C ASP A 134 5.11 0.26 5.59
N GLU A 135 4.50 0.58 4.46
CA GLU A 135 5.25 0.91 3.25
C GLU A 135 6.00 2.22 3.36
N ALA A 136 5.42 3.27 3.95
CA ALA A 136 6.13 4.51 4.20
C ALA A 136 7.35 4.28 5.10
N MET A 137 7.25 3.32 6.02
CA MET A 137 8.32 2.89 6.93
C MET A 137 9.36 1.95 6.28
N LEU A 138 8.98 1.14 5.29
CA LEU A 138 9.87 0.16 4.67
C LEU A 138 10.49 0.65 3.36
N PHE A 139 9.77 1.45 2.57
CA PHE A 139 10.14 1.84 1.21
C PHE A 139 10.54 3.30 1.05
N GLY A 140 10.64 4.05 2.15
CA GLY A 140 11.15 5.42 2.10
C GLY A 140 12.60 5.53 1.63
N GLY A 141 13.30 4.41 1.43
CA GLY A 141 14.69 4.36 0.96
C GLY A 141 14.96 3.91 -0.47
N GLU A 142 13.98 3.42 -1.22
CA GLU A 142 14.19 3.18 -2.65
C GLU A 142 14.00 4.47 -3.47
N ARG A 143 14.88 5.46 -3.26
CA ARG A 143 15.16 6.43 -4.31
C ARG A 143 16.27 5.88 -5.19
N VAL A 144 15.89 5.39 -6.37
CA VAL A 144 16.86 5.19 -7.45
C VAL A 144 17.56 6.54 -7.71
N PRO A 145 18.90 6.56 -7.70
CA PRO A 145 19.69 7.78 -7.77
C PRO A 145 19.28 8.62 -8.98
N ALA A 146 18.93 9.89 -8.73
CA ALA A 146 18.46 10.87 -9.72
C ALA A 146 19.51 11.27 -10.78
N LYS A 147 20.66 10.59 -10.86
CA LYS A 147 21.78 10.97 -11.73
C LYS A 147 22.07 10.01 -12.88
N THR A 148 21.39 8.88 -12.97
CA THR A 148 21.37 8.11 -14.22
C THR A 148 20.13 8.52 -14.99
N LYS A 149 20.32 9.17 -16.15
CA LYS A 149 19.32 9.24 -17.24
C LYS A 149 18.99 7.85 -17.84
N ALA A 150 19.31 6.78 -17.12
CA ALA A 150 18.94 5.41 -17.40
C ALA A 150 17.71 5.09 -16.54
N SER A 151 16.69 4.54 -17.19
CA SER A 151 15.34 4.32 -16.70
C SER A 151 15.24 4.05 -15.20
N LYS A 152 14.40 4.83 -14.49
CA LYS A 152 13.74 4.28 -13.30
C LYS A 152 13.16 2.93 -13.73
N SER A 153 13.43 1.87 -12.99
CA SER A 153 12.88 0.56 -13.34
C SER A 153 11.36 0.69 -13.48
N GLY A 154 10.78 0.09 -14.52
CA GLY A 154 9.33 0.22 -14.78
C GLY A 154 8.50 -0.07 -13.54
N LEU A 155 8.93 -1.04 -12.73
CA LEU A 155 8.33 -1.37 -11.44
C LEU A 155 8.22 -0.18 -10.47
N GLN A 156 9.26 0.66 -10.32
CA GLN A 156 9.21 1.79 -9.39
C GLN A 156 8.26 2.89 -9.85
N VAL A 157 8.19 3.12 -11.16
CA VAL A 157 7.23 4.06 -11.73
C VAL A 157 5.80 3.58 -11.44
N ILE A 158 5.55 2.30 -11.63
CA ILE A 158 4.24 1.68 -11.38
C ILE A 158 3.87 1.73 -9.91
N VAL A 159 4.74 1.25 -9.02
CA VAL A 159 4.49 1.28 -7.56
C VAL A 159 4.27 2.72 -7.07
N GLY A 160 5.07 3.67 -7.57
CA GLY A 160 4.87 5.09 -7.27
C GLY A 160 3.51 5.61 -7.72
N ALA A 161 3.10 5.29 -8.95
CA ALA A 161 1.81 5.69 -9.50
C ALA A 161 0.63 5.08 -8.72
N LEU A 162 0.70 3.78 -8.41
CA LEU A 162 -0.33 3.08 -7.62
C LEU A 162 -0.44 3.66 -6.21
N ARG A 163 0.67 3.95 -5.53
CA ARG A 163 0.64 4.61 -4.21
C ARG A 163 -0.02 5.99 -4.26
N ALA A 164 0.35 6.80 -5.25
CA ALA A 164 -0.22 8.13 -5.41
C ALA A 164 -1.72 8.07 -5.71
N GLN A 165 -2.16 7.12 -6.54
CA GLN A 165 -3.58 6.86 -6.77
C GLN A 165 -4.30 6.42 -5.51
N LEU A 166 -3.74 5.46 -4.76
CA LEU A 166 -4.32 4.99 -3.51
C LEU A 166 -4.51 6.14 -2.51
N ALA A 167 -3.50 7.00 -2.34
CA ALA A 167 -3.57 8.16 -1.46
C ALA A 167 -4.65 9.17 -1.90
N ALA A 168 -4.79 9.41 -3.21
CA ALA A 168 -5.78 10.32 -3.75
C ALA A 168 -7.21 9.75 -3.71
N PHE A 169 -7.38 8.45 -3.94
CA PHE A 169 -8.67 7.77 -3.78
C PHE A 169 -9.09 7.62 -2.32
N SER A 170 -8.15 7.65 -1.38
CA SER A 170 -8.46 7.59 0.05
C SER A 170 -8.89 8.95 0.64
N GLN A 171 -8.99 10.01 -0.17
CA GLN A 171 -9.44 11.32 0.31
C GLN A 171 -10.94 11.28 0.67
N SER A 172 -11.35 12.02 1.71
CA SER A 172 -12.71 11.98 2.23
C SER A 172 -13.76 12.48 1.23
N ASP A 173 -13.41 13.48 0.42
CA ASP A 173 -14.28 14.04 -0.61
C ASP A 173 -14.48 13.07 -1.78
N PHE A 174 -13.44 12.31 -2.14
CA PHE A 174 -13.55 11.22 -3.12
C PHE A 174 -14.48 10.12 -2.60
N ASN A 175 -14.26 9.67 -1.36
CA ASN A 175 -15.05 8.62 -0.74
C ASN A 175 -16.53 9.01 -0.58
N ALA A 176 -16.83 10.27 -0.25
CA ALA A 176 -18.20 10.77 -0.21
C ALA A 176 -18.90 10.62 -1.59
N LYS A 177 -18.22 11.00 -2.67
CA LYS A 177 -18.76 10.85 -4.04
C LYS A 177 -18.91 9.40 -4.45
N VAL A 178 -17.98 8.53 -4.05
CA VAL A 178 -18.14 7.09 -4.27
C VAL A 178 -19.43 6.63 -3.61
N LEU A 179 -19.62 6.90 -2.30
CA LEU A 179 -20.82 6.53 -1.54
C LEU A 179 -22.12 7.06 -2.15
N GLU A 180 -22.13 8.30 -2.64
CA GLU A 180 -23.28 8.87 -3.38
C GLU A 180 -23.63 8.04 -4.63
N LEU A 181 -22.63 7.64 -5.42
CA LEU A 181 -22.84 6.77 -6.58
C LEU A 181 -23.36 5.38 -6.17
N GLN A 182 -22.88 4.84 -5.04
CA GLN A 182 -23.35 3.56 -4.52
C GLN A 182 -24.84 3.64 -4.15
N ALA A 183 -25.22 4.66 -3.37
CA ALA A 183 -26.60 4.88 -2.93
C ALA A 183 -27.54 5.07 -4.12
N ALA A 184 -27.13 5.83 -5.14
CA ALA A 184 -27.91 6.03 -6.35
C ALA A 184 -28.17 4.71 -7.12
N ALA A 185 -27.18 3.83 -7.20
CA ALA A 185 -27.35 2.54 -7.87
C ALA A 185 -28.17 1.54 -7.07
N THR A 186 -28.07 1.55 -5.75
CA THR A 186 -28.94 0.77 -4.87
C THR A 186 -30.39 1.20 -5.03
N ALA A 187 -30.66 2.51 -5.07
CA ALA A 187 -32.01 3.04 -5.30
C ALA A 187 -32.58 2.66 -6.68
N ALA A 188 -31.72 2.41 -7.66
CA ALA A 188 -32.10 1.96 -9.00
C ALA A 188 -32.17 0.42 -9.15
N GLU A 189 -32.05 -0.35 -8.06
CA GLU A 189 -32.03 -1.82 -8.04
C GLU A 189 -30.90 -2.46 -8.89
N LYS A 190 -29.82 -1.72 -9.16
CA LYS A 190 -28.65 -2.18 -9.95
C LYS A 190 -27.46 -2.55 -9.06
N ALA A 191 -27.71 -3.06 -7.85
CA ALA A 191 -26.69 -3.29 -6.84
C ALA A 191 -25.61 -4.30 -7.28
N GLU A 192 -25.96 -5.29 -8.13
CA GLU A 192 -25.01 -6.31 -8.60
C GLU A 192 -24.01 -5.80 -9.66
N GLU A 193 -24.32 -4.72 -10.36
CA GLU A 193 -23.48 -4.13 -11.42
C GLU A 193 -22.59 -3.00 -10.90
N PHE A 194 -22.08 -3.14 -9.67
CA PHE A 194 -21.29 -2.10 -9.04
C PHE A 194 -19.99 -1.75 -9.77
N PHE A 195 -19.51 -2.66 -10.62
CA PHE A 195 -18.37 -2.41 -11.50
C PHE A 195 -18.71 -1.41 -12.62
N HIS A 196 -19.99 -1.26 -12.96
CA HIS A 196 -20.49 -0.43 -14.07
C HIS A 196 -21.26 0.80 -13.59
N LEU A 197 -21.06 1.23 -12.34
CA LEU A 197 -21.64 2.49 -11.84
C LEU A 197 -21.33 3.64 -12.80
N GLN A 198 -22.39 4.17 -13.40
CA GLN A 198 -22.30 5.34 -14.27
C GLN A 198 -21.67 6.50 -13.48
N GLY A 199 -20.60 7.11 -14.00
CA GLY A 199 -19.88 8.19 -13.31
C GLY A 199 -18.67 7.76 -12.48
N ARG A 200 -18.54 6.48 -12.12
CA ARG A 200 -17.35 5.98 -11.37
C ARG A 200 -16.08 6.10 -12.20
N THR A 201 -16.14 5.74 -13.48
CA THR A 201 -15.00 5.84 -14.40
C THR A 201 -14.55 7.28 -14.53
N GLU A 202 -15.48 8.22 -14.66
CA GLU A 202 -15.22 9.65 -14.76
C GLU A 202 -14.64 10.21 -13.46
N LEU A 203 -15.18 9.79 -12.31
CA LEU A 203 -14.68 10.16 -10.99
C LEU A 203 -13.23 9.69 -10.78
N ALA A 204 -12.94 8.43 -11.13
CA ALA A 204 -11.59 7.88 -11.04
C ALA A 204 -10.63 8.59 -12.01
N LEU A 205 -11.10 8.88 -13.24
CA LEU A 205 -10.28 9.51 -14.28
C LEU A 205 -9.82 10.91 -13.87
N ARG A 206 -10.65 11.70 -13.18
CA ARG A 206 -10.24 13.03 -12.65
C ARG A 206 -9.04 12.96 -11.71
N VAL A 207 -9.01 11.96 -10.84
CA VAL A 207 -7.86 11.73 -9.96
C VAL A 207 -6.64 11.30 -10.77
N GLN A 208 -6.85 10.41 -11.75
CA GLN A 208 -5.78 9.88 -12.57
C GLN A 208 -5.17 10.93 -13.52
N GLU A 209 -5.98 11.89 -14.00
CA GLU A 209 -5.57 13.08 -14.75
C GLU A 209 -4.49 13.89 -14.01
N GLU A 210 -4.61 14.02 -12.69
CA GLU A 210 -3.65 14.76 -11.87
C GLU A 210 -2.44 13.92 -11.42
N VAL A 211 -2.66 12.62 -11.20
CA VAL A 211 -1.66 11.73 -10.62
C VAL A 211 -0.70 11.17 -11.68
N LEU A 212 -1.22 10.65 -12.79
CA LEU A 212 -0.42 9.92 -13.79
C LEU A 212 0.71 10.75 -14.42
N PRO A 213 0.51 12.05 -14.77
CA PRO A 213 1.57 12.86 -15.37
C PRO A 213 2.84 12.97 -14.51
N ARG A 214 2.70 12.88 -13.17
CA ARG A 214 3.83 12.93 -12.22
C ARG A 214 4.77 11.72 -12.37
N PHE A 215 4.30 10.66 -13.01
CA PHE A 215 5.02 9.41 -13.24
C PHE A 215 5.37 9.21 -14.72
N GLY A 216 5.17 10.22 -15.57
CA GLY A 216 5.43 10.13 -17.02
C GLY A 216 4.39 9.30 -17.77
N LEU A 217 3.21 9.11 -17.18
CA LEU A 217 2.05 8.47 -17.79
C LEU A 217 1.04 9.55 -18.19
N GLU A 218 0.32 9.34 -19.30
CA GLU A 218 -0.69 10.28 -19.75
C GLU A 218 -1.85 10.35 -18.74
N GLY A 219 -2.31 11.55 -18.39
CA GLY A 219 -3.50 11.75 -17.55
C GLY A 219 -4.78 11.53 -18.35
N SER A 220 -4.96 10.36 -18.95
CA SER A 220 -6.12 10.06 -19.81
C SER A 220 -6.48 8.58 -19.71
N ARG A 221 -7.62 8.18 -20.32
CA ARG A 221 -8.01 6.75 -20.39
C ARG A 221 -6.89 5.91 -21.01
N ARG A 222 -6.19 6.43 -22.02
CA ARG A 222 -5.05 5.77 -22.65
C ARG A 222 -3.92 5.55 -21.64
N GLY A 223 -3.55 6.55 -20.86
CA GLY A 223 -2.50 6.40 -19.84
C GLY A 223 -2.88 5.45 -18.71
N VAL A 224 -4.17 5.37 -18.34
CA VAL A 224 -4.68 4.34 -17.42
C VAL A 224 -4.51 2.94 -18.02
N HIS A 225 -4.87 2.75 -19.29
CA HIS A 225 -4.62 1.48 -19.99
C HIS A 225 -3.14 1.11 -20.03
N VAL A 226 -2.25 2.07 -20.28
CA VAL A 226 -0.79 1.85 -20.23
C VAL A 226 -0.35 1.45 -18.82
N LEU A 227 -0.83 2.13 -17.78
CA LEU A 227 -0.54 1.77 -16.39
C LEU A 227 -0.96 0.32 -16.09
N LEU A 228 -2.17 -0.07 -16.46
CA LEU A 228 -2.70 -1.42 -16.23
C LEU A 228 -1.91 -2.47 -17.02
N ALA A 229 -1.59 -2.19 -18.30
CA ALA A 229 -0.74 -3.06 -19.12
C ALA A 229 0.67 -3.22 -18.53
N GLN A 230 1.19 -2.18 -17.89
CA GLN A 230 2.45 -2.27 -17.16
C GLN A 230 2.30 -3.06 -15.86
N CYS A 231 1.22 -2.84 -15.09
CA CYS A 231 0.95 -3.58 -13.86
C CYS A 231 0.83 -5.09 -14.09
N SER A 232 0.22 -5.53 -15.20
CA SER A 232 0.06 -6.95 -15.53
C SER A 232 1.40 -7.71 -15.55
N GLN A 233 2.46 -7.04 -16.00
CA GLN A 233 3.83 -7.60 -16.03
C GLN A 233 4.41 -7.86 -14.63
N TYR A 234 3.86 -7.20 -13.60
CA TYR A 234 4.34 -7.28 -12.22
C TYR A 234 3.31 -7.89 -11.26
N MET A 235 2.26 -8.57 -11.76
CA MET A 235 1.27 -9.24 -10.90
C MET A 235 1.88 -10.35 -10.01
N ALA A 236 3.07 -10.85 -10.32
CA ALA A 236 3.81 -11.76 -9.44
C ALA A 236 4.52 -11.08 -8.27
N VAL A 237 4.52 -9.74 -8.22
CA VAL A 237 5.10 -8.92 -7.15
C VAL A 237 3.99 -8.60 -6.14
N PRO A 238 4.07 -9.12 -4.89
CA PRO A 238 2.99 -8.97 -3.90
C PRO A 238 2.59 -7.53 -3.60
N GLN A 239 3.53 -6.59 -3.70
CA GLN A 239 3.27 -5.16 -3.50
C GLN A 239 2.35 -4.57 -4.57
N VAL A 240 2.54 -4.93 -5.84
CA VAL A 240 1.71 -4.41 -6.94
C VAL A 240 0.28 -4.93 -6.80
N THR A 241 0.11 -6.21 -6.47
CA THR A 241 -1.21 -6.81 -6.25
C THR A 241 -1.91 -6.20 -5.05
N ALA A 242 -1.21 -6.00 -3.93
CA ALA A 242 -1.79 -5.39 -2.74
C ALA A 242 -2.25 -3.94 -2.98
N LEU A 243 -1.45 -3.15 -3.71
CA LEU A 243 -1.81 -1.77 -4.05
C LEU A 243 -3.01 -1.70 -5.00
N LEU A 244 -3.05 -2.57 -6.03
CA LEU A 244 -4.21 -2.65 -6.92
C LEU A 244 -5.48 -3.05 -6.18
N ASP A 245 -5.39 -3.99 -5.25
CA ASP A 245 -6.53 -4.41 -4.42
C ASP A 245 -7.03 -3.28 -3.55
N ALA A 246 -6.11 -2.56 -2.90
CA ALA A 246 -6.45 -1.41 -2.09
C ALA A 246 -7.14 -0.32 -2.93
N ILE A 247 -6.61 -0.01 -4.12
CA ILE A 247 -7.24 0.95 -5.05
C ILE A 247 -8.64 0.48 -5.44
N ASN A 248 -8.79 -0.79 -5.83
CA ASN A 248 -10.07 -1.35 -6.23
C ASN A 248 -11.11 -1.25 -5.09
N ILE A 249 -10.71 -1.50 -3.85
CA ILE A 249 -11.55 -1.32 -2.67
C ILE A 249 -11.97 0.16 -2.51
N GLN A 250 -11.04 1.11 -2.62
CA GLN A 250 -11.37 2.54 -2.55
C GLN A 250 -12.32 2.98 -3.67
N LEU A 251 -12.24 2.35 -4.83
CA LEU A 251 -13.18 2.56 -5.92
C LEU A 251 -14.53 1.83 -5.72
N GLY A 252 -14.77 1.20 -4.57
CA GLY A 252 -16.00 0.48 -4.25
C GLY A 252 -16.12 -0.91 -4.89
N MET A 253 -15.02 -1.51 -5.36
CA MET A 253 -15.06 -2.85 -5.94
C MET A 253 -15.25 -3.92 -4.86
N GLY A 254 -16.32 -4.71 -4.98
CA GLY A 254 -16.56 -5.86 -4.11
C GLY A 254 -15.54 -7.00 -4.32
N PRO A 255 -15.40 -7.92 -3.35
CA PRO A 255 -14.38 -8.98 -3.39
C PRO A 255 -14.42 -9.84 -4.66
N ARG A 256 -15.61 -10.28 -5.08
CA ARG A 256 -15.78 -11.11 -6.28
C ARG A 256 -15.31 -10.40 -7.56
N ALA A 257 -15.66 -9.12 -7.70
CA ALA A 257 -15.25 -8.33 -8.87
C ALA A 257 -13.73 -8.09 -8.90
N ARG A 258 -13.12 -7.91 -7.72
CA ARG A 258 -11.66 -7.79 -7.58
C ARG A 258 -10.96 -9.09 -7.99
N ASP A 259 -11.46 -10.24 -7.57
CA ASP A 259 -10.86 -11.53 -7.91
C ASP A 259 -10.92 -11.76 -9.44
N LEU A 260 -12.05 -11.44 -10.08
CA LEU A 260 -12.18 -11.46 -11.55
C LEU A 260 -11.25 -10.44 -12.23
N PHE A 261 -11.08 -9.26 -11.65
CA PHE A 261 -10.13 -8.26 -12.16
C PHE A 261 -8.69 -8.77 -12.10
N GLN A 262 -8.28 -9.41 -11.01
CA GLN A 262 -6.95 -10.00 -10.88
C GLN A 262 -6.71 -11.12 -11.90
N GLU A 263 -7.70 -12.01 -12.09
CA GLU A 263 -7.63 -13.07 -13.10
C GLU A 263 -7.44 -12.47 -14.50
N ARG A 264 -8.24 -11.44 -14.83
CA ARG A 264 -8.12 -10.72 -16.11
C ARG A 264 -6.76 -10.05 -16.27
N MET A 265 -6.20 -9.46 -15.22
CA MET A 265 -4.88 -8.84 -15.23
C MET A 265 -3.76 -9.88 -15.42
N GLY A 266 -3.90 -11.07 -14.84
CA GLY A 266 -2.98 -12.19 -15.08
C GLY A 266 -3.01 -12.66 -16.54
N ASN A 267 -4.20 -12.68 -17.16
CA ASN A 267 -4.39 -13.05 -18.55
C ASN A 267 -4.00 -11.95 -19.54
N PHE A 268 -3.89 -10.69 -19.08
CA PHE A 268 -3.58 -9.53 -19.91
C PHE A 268 -2.20 -9.63 -20.58
N VAL A 269 -1.26 -10.36 -19.96
CA VAL A 269 0.09 -10.61 -20.50
C VAL A 269 0.06 -11.49 -21.77
N SER A 270 -1.01 -12.27 -21.95
CA SER A 270 -1.17 -13.17 -23.10
C SER A 270 -1.91 -12.52 -24.28
N MET A 271 -2.46 -11.32 -24.10
CA MET A 271 -3.03 -10.55 -25.20
C MET A 271 -1.89 -9.79 -25.88
N ASP A 272 -1.40 -10.36 -26.97
CA ASP A 272 -0.47 -9.69 -27.87
C ASP A 272 -1.22 -8.48 -28.46
N PHE A 273 -1.03 -7.30 -27.84
CA PHE A 273 -1.49 -6.04 -28.40
C PHE A 273 -0.60 -5.77 -29.59
N GLY A 274 -0.94 -6.38 -30.72
CA GLY A 274 -0.24 -6.24 -31.99
C GLY A 274 0.16 -4.77 -32.16
N ALA A 275 1.44 -4.55 -32.46
CA ALA A 275 2.01 -3.23 -32.60
C ALA A 275 1.04 -2.35 -33.39
N PRO A 276 0.73 -1.12 -32.92
CA PRO A 276 -0.21 -0.25 -33.60
C PRO A 276 0.26 -0.16 -35.05
N ALA A 277 -0.61 -0.57 -35.99
CA ALA A 277 -0.32 -0.55 -37.41
C ALA A 277 0.26 0.83 -37.71
N GLU A 278 1.54 0.85 -38.09
CA GLU A 278 2.21 2.09 -38.43
C GLU A 278 1.33 2.76 -39.49
N ALA A 279 0.81 3.94 -39.14
CA ALA A 279 0.04 4.72 -40.08
C ALA A 279 1.01 5.10 -41.21
N SER A 280 0.94 4.35 -42.31
CA SER A 280 1.61 4.67 -43.55
C SER A 280 1.19 6.07 -43.95
N VAL A 281 2.14 7.01 -43.85
CA VAL A 281 2.04 8.38 -44.34
C VAL A 281 2.10 8.38 -45.86
#